data_AF-A0A920RX54-F1
#
_entry.id   AF-A0A920RX54-F1
#
_cell.length_a   1.000
_cell.length_b   1.000
_cell.length_c   1.000
_cell.angle_alpha   90.00
_cell.angle_beta   90.00
_cell.angle_gamma   90.00
#
_symmetry.space_group_name_H-M   'P 1'
#
loop_
_entity.id
_entity.type
_entity.pdbx_description
1 polymer ?
#
loop_
_entity_poly.entity_id
_entity_poly.type
_entity_poly.pdbx_seq_one_letter_code
_entity_poly.pdbx_strand_id
1 'polypeptide(L)'
;MGPNGSGKSTLSNVLSGKKGYEISGNVFFENKNLLDLAIEERAHNGIFLAFQYPLEIPGVKTNIFLKTTLNSIKKSRGKNS
;
A
#
# COMPACT_ATOMS: atom_id res chain seq x y z
N MET A 1 16.81 6.88 8.45
CA MET A 1 16.59 8.32 8.72
C MET A 1 17.45 9.14 7.78
N GLY A 2 16.98 10.31 7.35
CA GLY A 2 17.69 11.22 6.42
C GLY A 2 17.02 12.60 6.41
N PRO A 3 17.69 13.67 5.93
CA PRO A 3 17.19 15.06 6.03
C PRO A 3 15.89 15.27 5.24
N ASN A 4 15.10 16.29 5.58
CA ASN A 4 13.91 16.64 4.80
C ASN A 4 14.29 16.90 3.34
N GLY A 5 13.46 16.45 2.40
CA GLY A 5 13.77 16.51 0.96
C GLY A 5 14.65 15.36 0.43
N SER A 6 15.20 14.48 1.28
CA SER A 6 16.04 13.36 0.83
C SER A 6 15.30 12.22 0.10
N GLY A 7 14.06 12.42 -0.34
CA GLY A 7 13.28 11.43 -1.08
C GLY A 7 12.62 10.32 -0.25
N LYS A 8 12.68 10.32 1.10
CA LYS A 8 12.06 9.27 1.93
C LYS A 8 10.57 9.10 1.65
N SER A 9 9.81 10.19 1.68
CA SER A 9 8.37 10.17 1.41
C SER A 9 8.09 9.82 -0.05
N THR A 10 8.95 10.26 -0.97
CA THR A 10 8.89 9.87 -2.40
C THR A 10 9.03 8.35 -2.55
N LEU A 11 10.02 7.75 -1.89
CA LEU A 11 10.24 6.31 -1.90
C LEU A 11 9.03 5.56 -1.33
N SER A 12 8.53 5.95 -0.16
CA SER A 12 7.33 5.33 0.43
C SER A 12 6.12 5.39 -0.51
N ASN A 13 5.90 6.53 -1.17
CA ASN A 13 4.81 6.73 -2.12
C ASN A 13 4.97 5.88 -3.38
N VAL A 14 6.19 5.77 -3.92
CA VAL A 14 6.49 4.92 -5.09
C VAL A 14 6.25 3.44 -4.77
N LEU A 15 6.71 2.97 -3.60
CA LEU A 15 6.51 1.59 -3.16
C LEU A 15 5.02 1.27 -2.97
N SER A 16 4.24 2.18 -2.39
CA SER A 16 2.79 2.01 -2.19
C SER A 16 1.96 2.15 -3.48
N GLY A 17 2.58 2.53 -4.61
CA GLY A 17 1.91 2.71 -5.89
C GLY A 17 1.13 4.02 -6.03
N LYS A 18 1.47 5.05 -5.27
CA LYS A 18 0.86 6.38 -5.42
C LYS A 18 1.15 6.92 -6.83
N LYS A 19 0.11 7.43 -7.50
CA LYS A 19 0.23 8.05 -8.83
C LYS A 19 0.99 9.38 -8.78
N GLY A 20 1.47 9.85 -9.94
CA GLY A 20 2.13 11.16 -10.09
C GLY A 20 3.65 11.14 -9.95
N TYR A 21 4.28 9.97 -10.10
CA TYR A 21 5.72 9.81 -10.12
C TYR A 21 6.15 9.18 -11.43
N GLU A 22 7.19 9.70 -12.05
CA GLU A 22 7.93 9.02 -13.10
C GLU A 22 8.94 8.08 -12.44
N ILE A 23 8.92 6.81 -12.82
CA ILE A 23 9.70 5.76 -12.18
C ILE A 23 10.56 5.09 -13.25
N SER A 24 11.83 4.89 -12.96
CA SER A 24 12.75 4.08 -13.76
C SER A 24 13.42 3.03 -12.88
N GLY A 25 13.86 1.92 -13.50
CA GLY A 25 14.40 0.76 -12.79
C GLY A 25 13.34 -0.25 -12.36
N ASN A 26 13.70 -1.11 -11.41
CA ASN A 26 12.84 -2.20 -10.94
C ASN A 26 12.81 -2.24 -9.41
N VAL A 27 11.68 -2.69 -8.85
CA VAL A 27 11.51 -2.85 -7.41
C VAL A 27 10.95 -4.23 -7.15
N PHE A 28 11.75 -5.13 -6.60
CA PHE A 28 11.33 -6.50 -6.33
C PHE A 28 10.91 -6.71 -4.88
N PHE A 29 9.77 -7.38 -4.70
CA PHE A 29 9.30 -7.90 -3.42
C PHE A 29 8.74 -9.30 -3.64
N GLU A 30 9.20 -10.29 -2.87
CA GLU A 30 8.84 -11.71 -3.05
C GLU A 30 8.96 -12.18 -4.52
N ASN A 31 10.07 -11.83 -5.18
CA ASN A 31 10.37 -12.15 -6.58
C ASN A 31 9.37 -11.57 -7.61
N LYS A 32 8.51 -10.63 -7.21
CA LYS A 32 7.62 -9.89 -8.11
C LYS A 32 8.08 -8.45 -8.23
N ASN A 33 8.12 -7.93 -9.46
CA ASN A 33 8.36 -6.51 -9.67
C ASN A 33 7.10 -5.73 -9.28
N LEU A 34 7.17 -4.93 -8.22
CA LEU A 34 6.05 -4.13 -7.73
C LEU A 34 5.53 -3.15 -8.77
N LEU A 35 6.40 -2.65 -9.65
CA LEU A 35 6.02 -1.65 -10.66
C LEU A 35 5.01 -2.19 -11.68
N ASP A 36 4.94 -3.51 -11.85
CA ASP A 36 4.01 -4.18 -12.74
C ASP A 36 2.68 -4.55 -12.05
N LEU A 37 2.57 -4.32 -10.73
CA LEU A 37 1.41 -4.67 -9.90
C LEU A 37 0.53 -3.47 -9.62
N ALA A 38 -0.79 -3.70 -9.64
CA ALA A 38 -1.79 -2.74 -9.15
C ALA A 38 -1.64 -2.50 -7.64
N ILE A 39 -2.11 -1.35 -7.14
CA ILE A 39 -1.98 -0.97 -5.72
C ILE A 39 -2.61 -2.04 -4.81
N GLU A 40 -3.75 -2.58 -5.20
CA GLU A 40 -4.48 -3.62 -4.48
C GLU A 40 -3.66 -4.92 -4.39
N GLU A 41 -3.00 -5.30 -5.49
CA GLU A 41 -2.15 -6.49 -5.52
C GLU A 41 -0.92 -6.31 -4.65
N ARG A 42 -0.31 -5.12 -4.64
CA ARG A 42 0.78 -4.79 -3.70
C ARG A 42 0.31 -4.96 -2.26
N ALA A 43 -0.87 -4.45 -1.92
CA ALA A 43 -1.45 -4.59 -0.59
C ALA A 43 -1.75 -6.04 -0.21
N HIS A 44 -2.26 -6.84 -1.14
CA HIS A 44 -2.51 -8.28 -0.93
C HIS A 44 -1.23 -9.08 -0.73
N ASN A 45 -0.14 -8.71 -1.40
CA ASN A 45 1.19 -9.28 -1.17
C ASN A 45 1.83 -8.77 0.14
N GLY A 46 1.20 -7.84 0.88
CA GLY A 46 1.65 -7.42 2.21
C GLY A 46 2.35 -6.06 2.27
N ILE A 47 2.34 -5.28 1.19
CA ILE A 47 2.80 -3.88 1.22
C ILE A 47 1.75 -3.01 1.92
N PHE A 48 2.15 -2.32 2.98
CA PHE A 48 1.29 -1.39 3.70
C PHE A 48 1.99 -0.05 3.92
N LEU A 49 1.27 1.05 3.71
CA LEU A 49 1.74 2.40 3.99
C LEU A 49 0.94 3.00 5.15
N ALA A 50 1.60 3.20 6.28
CA ALA A 50 1.06 3.98 7.38
C ALA A 50 1.22 5.48 7.08
N PHE A 51 0.14 6.25 7.17
CA PHE A 51 0.19 7.70 7.06
C PHE A 51 0.56 8.32 8.41
N GLN A 52 1.39 9.36 8.38
CA GLN A 52 1.71 10.14 9.58
C GLN A 52 0.46 10.82 10.15
N TYR A 53 -0.43 11.29 9.26
CA TYR A 53 -1.74 11.83 9.59
C TYR A 53 -2.79 11.01 8.83
N PRO A 54 -3.39 10.00 9.45
CA PRO A 54 -4.45 9.22 8.81
C PRO A 54 -5.65 10.11 8.53
N LEU A 55 -6.19 10.00 7.32
CA LEU A 55 -7.40 10.71 6.93
C LEU A 55 -8.61 10.06 7.58
N GLU A 56 -9.47 10.86 8.20
CA GLU A 56 -10.79 10.41 8.62
C GLU A 56 -11.71 10.29 7.41
N ILE A 57 -12.48 9.21 7.33
CA ILE A 57 -13.49 9.00 6.30
C ILE A 57 -14.87 9.19 6.97
N PRO A 58 -15.55 10.32 6.73
CA PRO A 58 -16.85 10.59 7.36
C PRO A 58 -17.85 9.47 7.11
N GLY A 59 -18.52 9.03 8.18
CA GLY A 59 -19.51 7.95 8.10
C GLY A 59 -18.93 6.53 8.08
N VAL A 60 -17.61 6.35 8.06
CA VAL A 60 -16.96 5.03 8.11
C VAL A 60 -16.36 4.78 9.48
N LYS A 61 -16.96 3.85 10.22
CA LYS A 61 -16.41 3.42 11.52
C LYS A 61 -15.12 2.63 11.33
N THR A 62 -14.13 2.86 12.19
CA THR A 62 -12.82 2.18 12.17
C THR A 62 -12.95 0.65 12.19
N ASN A 63 -13.86 0.09 12.98
CA ASN A 63 -14.07 -1.35 13.06
C ASN A 63 -14.58 -1.95 11.74
N ILE A 64 -15.47 -1.24 11.03
CA ILE A 64 -15.98 -1.64 9.71
C ILE A 64 -14.86 -1.56 8.67
N PHE A 65 -14.07 -0.49 8.69
CA PHE A 65 -12.91 -0.35 7.81
C PHE A 65 -11.94 -1.53 7.99
N LEU A 66 -11.50 -1.81 9.22
CA LEU A 66 -10.56 -2.90 9.53
C LEU A 66 -11.13 -4.28 9.15
N LYS A 67 -12.42 -4.54 9.45
CA LYS A 67 -13.08 -5.79 9.06
C LYS A 67 -13.12 -5.95 7.54
N THR A 68 -13.42 -4.87 6.81
CA THR A 68 -13.45 -4.87 5.34
C THR A 68 -12.06 -5.11 4.76
N THR A 69 -11.03 -4.45 5.29
CA THR A 69 -9.63 -4.66 4.87
C THR A 69 -9.19 -6.10 5.10
N LEU A 70 -9.47 -6.68 6.28
CA LEU A 70 -9.12 -8.06 6.59
C LEU A 70 -9.84 -9.05 5.65
N ASN A 71 -11.11 -8.83 5.38
CA ASN A 71 -11.89 -9.68 4.47
C ASN A 71 -11.36 -9.60 3.03
N SER A 72 -10.94 -8.42 2.56
CA SER A 72 -10.30 -8.25 1.25
C SER A 72 -9.02 -9.09 1.13
N ILE A 73 -8.17 -9.09 2.16
CA ILE A 73 -6.94 -9.89 2.20
C ILE A 73 -7.24 -11.39 2.29
N LYS A 74 -8.24 -11.80 3.07
CA LYS A 74 -8.66 -13.20 3.13
C LYS A 74 -9.15 -13.70 1.78
N LYS A 75 -9.98 -12.91 1.10
CA LYS A 75 -10.52 -13.22 -0.23
C LYS A 75 -9.40 -13.38 -1.27
N SER A 76 -8.40 -12.50 -1.28
CA SER A 76 -7.28 -12.62 -2.23
C SER A 76 -6.41 -13.86 -2.00
N ARG A 77 -6.42 -14.41 -0.78
CA ARG A 77 -5.74 -15.67 -0.41
C ARG A 77 -6.61 -16.91 -0.58
N GLY A 78 -7.79 -16.78 -1.17
CA GLY A 78 -8.75 -17.89 -1.32
C GLY A 78 -9.35 -18.40 0.00
N LYS A 79 -9.23 -17.62 1.08
CA LYS A 79 -9.78 -17.97 2.40
C LYS A 79 -11.19 -17.37 2.51
N ASN A 80 -12.20 -18.15 2.17
CA ASN A 80 -13.61 -17.78 2.39
C ASN A 80 -14.01 -18.20 3.82
N SER A 81 -14.04 -17.24 4.76
CA SER A 81 -14.63 -17.43 6.10
C SER A 81 -15.24 -16.14 6.59
#